data_AF-A0A962I1F9-F1
#
_entry.id   AF-A0A962I1F9-F1
#
_cell.length_a   1.000
_cell.length_b   1.000
_cell.length_c   1.000
_cell.angle_alpha   90.00
_cell.angle_beta   90.00
_cell.angle_gamma   90.00
#
_symmetry.space_group_name_H-M   'P 1'
#
loop_
_entity.id
_entity.type
_entity.pdbx_description
1 polymer ?
#
loop_
_entity_poly.entity_id
_entity_poly.type
_entity_poly.pdbx_seq_one_letter_code
_entity_poly.pdbx_strand_id
1 'polypeptide(L)'
;MQRWIKLPNGTFLDANRVVLIGKVETFAKLDDEGNNAGVQYSVSLQTELDREHQLLVAGTREEISALVRSLLGAQGGAPAPAAS
;
A
#
# COMPACT_ATOMS: atom_id res chain seq x y z
N MET A 1 0.82 4.23 -20.29
CA MET A 1 -0.45 4.09 -19.54
C MET A 1 -0.13 4.26 -18.05
N GLN A 2 -0.73 5.23 -17.38
CA GLN A 2 -0.58 5.38 -15.92
C GLN A 2 -1.39 4.28 -15.21
N ARG A 3 -0.81 3.66 -14.17
CA ARG A 3 -1.40 2.50 -13.48
C ARG A 3 -1.76 2.90 -12.06
N TRP A 4 -2.97 3.41 -11.87
CA TRP A 4 -3.41 3.89 -10.56
C TRP A 4 -3.84 2.72 -9.67
N ILE A 5 -3.30 2.66 -8.47
CA ILE A 5 -3.67 1.69 -7.44
C ILE A 5 -4.20 2.45 -6.24
N LYS A 6 -5.36 2.02 -5.73
CA LYS A 6 -5.93 2.55 -4.50
C LYS A 6 -5.20 1.96 -3.30
N LEU A 7 -4.73 2.85 -2.43
CA LEU A 7 -4.11 2.48 -1.16
C LEU A 7 -5.20 2.26 -0.09
N PRO A 8 -4.90 1.49 0.98
CA PRO A 8 -5.84 1.22 2.08
C PRO A 8 -6.35 2.51 2.76
N ASN A 9 -5.52 3.55 2.81
CA ASN A 9 -5.89 4.86 3.35
C ASN A 9 -6.82 5.68 2.41
N GLY A 10 -7.25 5.12 1.27
CA GLY A 10 -8.14 5.77 0.31
C GLY A 10 -7.46 6.63 -0.75
N THR A 11 -6.15 6.88 -0.62
CA THR A 11 -5.38 7.64 -1.62
C THR A 11 -5.04 6.79 -2.84
N PHE A 12 -4.55 7.42 -3.92
CA PHE A 12 -4.15 6.74 -5.15
C PHE A 12 -2.65 6.90 -5.39
N LEU A 13 -2.01 5.82 -5.83
CA LEU A 13 -0.60 5.76 -6.17
C LEU A 13 -0.43 5.37 -7.64
N ASP A 14 0.40 6.10 -8.39
CA ASP A 14 0.82 5.66 -9.72
C ASP A 14 1.86 4.56 -9.56
N ALA A 15 1.45 3.34 -9.84
CA ALA A 15 2.25 2.16 -9.66
C ALA A 15 3.42 2.04 -10.65
N ASN A 16 3.47 2.87 -11.70
CA ASN A 16 4.66 2.96 -12.55
C ASN A 16 5.82 3.72 -11.88
N ARG A 17 5.54 4.47 -10.81
CA ARG A 17 6.57 5.16 -10.04
C ARG A 17 7.17 4.28 -8.95
N VAL A 18 6.57 3.15 -8.59
CA VAL A 18 7.11 2.31 -7.52
C VAL A 18 8.39 1.61 -7.99
N VAL A 19 9.51 1.97 -7.39
CA VAL A 19 10.84 1.41 -7.69
C VAL A 19 11.22 0.27 -6.74
N LEU A 20 10.69 0.27 -5.52
CA LEU A 20 10.95 -0.76 -4.51
C LEU A 20 9.68 -1.06 -3.71
N ILE A 21 9.44 -2.36 -3.50
CA ILE A 21 8.45 -2.87 -2.56
C ILE A 21 9.23 -3.51 -1.41
N GLY A 22 9.11 -2.92 -0.22
CA GLY A 22 9.71 -3.43 0.99
C GLY A 22 9.08 -4.74 1.45
N LYS A 23 9.69 -5.35 2.46
CA LYS A 23 9.13 -6.53 3.12
C LYS A 23 7.79 -6.16 3.78
N VAL A 24 6.84 -7.09 3.75
CA VAL A 24 5.62 -6.96 4.55
C VAL A 24 5.95 -7.20 6.02
N GLU A 25 5.62 -6.23 6.85
CA GLU A 25 5.82 -6.26 8.30
C GLU A 25 4.47 -6.40 9.02
N THR A 26 4.50 -6.98 10.23
CA THR A 26 3.32 -7.21 11.06
C THR A 26 3.52 -6.63 12.44
N PHE A 27 2.50 -6.00 12.99
CA PHE A 27 2.51 -5.43 14.34
C PHE A 27 1.20 -5.69 15.05
N ALA A 28 1.25 -5.78 16.38
CA ALA A 28 0.06 -5.88 17.20
C ALA A 28 -0.69 -4.53 17.17
N LYS A 29 -1.97 -4.58 16.82
CA LYS A 29 -2.87 -3.45 16.93
C LYS A 29 -3.53 -3.52 18.31
N LEU A 30 -3.40 -2.45 19.08
CA LEU A 30 -4.14 -2.29 20.32
C LEU A 30 -5.37 -1.42 20.05
N ASP A 31 -6.47 -1.69 20.76
CA ASP A 31 -7.58 -0.75 20.82
C ASP A 31 -7.26 0.40 21.78
N ASP A 32 -8.17 1.37 21.87
CA ASP A 32 -8.01 2.56 22.73
C ASP A 32 -7.93 2.22 24.23
N GLU A 33 -8.33 1.00 24.60
CA GLU A 33 -8.34 0.47 25.96
C GLU A 33 -7.08 -0.38 26.25
N GLY A 34 -6.20 -0.55 25.25
CA GLY A 34 -4.95 -1.30 25.36
C GLY A 34 -5.11 -2.81 25.22
N ASN A 35 -6.29 -3.31 24.82
CA ASN A 35 -6.49 -4.72 24.53
C ASN A 35 -6.02 -5.05 23.11
N ASN A 36 -5.78 -6.34 22.88
CA ASN A 36 -5.39 -6.83 21.57
C ASN A 36 -6.54 -6.71 20.57
N ALA A 37 -6.46 -5.73 19.67
CA ALA A 37 -7.40 -5.50 18.57
C ALA A 37 -7.00 -6.25 17.28
N GLY A 38 -5.93 -7.06 17.33
CA GLY A 38 -5.51 -7.96 16.26
C GLY A 38 -4.13 -7.65 15.70
N VAL A 39 -3.88 -8.14 14.48
CA VAL A 39 -2.60 -7.95 13.77
C VAL A 39 -2.84 -6.99 12.62
N GLN A 40 -2.01 -5.96 12.53
CA GLN A 40 -1.98 -5.04 11.41
C GLN A 40 -0.71 -5.27 10.58
N TYR A 41 -0.85 -5.03 9.28
CA TYR A 41 0.19 -5.29 8.28
C TYR A 41 0.65 -3.96 7.72
N SER A 42 1.93 -3.87 7.36
CA SER A 42 2.44 -2.73 6.60
C SER A 42 3.43 -3.16 5.53
N VAL A 43 3.56 -2.31 4.52
CA VAL A 43 4.58 -2.44 3.48
C VAL A 43 5.15 -1.05 3.20
N SER A 44 6.46 -0.98 3.12
CA SER A 44 7.14 0.23 2.66
C SER A 44 7.18 0.24 1.13
N LEU A 45 6.83 1.34 0.51
CA LEU A 45 6.93 1.58 -0.93
C LEU A 45 7.90 2.72 -1.17
N GLN A 46 8.77 2.59 -2.17
CA GLN A 46 9.64 3.68 -2.61
C GLN A 46 9.24 4.08 -4.03
N THR A 47 8.99 5.38 -4.25
CA THR A 47 8.51 5.88 -5.55
C THR A 47 9.58 6.57 -6.39
N GLU A 48 10.76 6.83 -5.81
CA GLU A 48 11.93 7.34 -6.52
C GLU A 48 13.21 6.75 -5.91
N LEU A 49 14.36 6.94 -6.54
CA LEU A 49 15.63 6.43 -6.01
C LEU A 49 16.13 7.20 -4.77
N ASP A 50 15.60 8.39 -4.53
CA ASP A 50 15.84 9.15 -3.31
C ASP A 50 15.07 8.55 -2.12
N ARG A 51 15.65 8.61 -0.92
CA ARG A 51 15.06 8.14 0.33
C ARG A 51 13.88 9.00 0.78
N GLU A 52 13.80 10.25 0.34
CA GLU A 52 12.70 11.16 0.71
C GLU A 52 11.34 10.73 0.14
N HIS A 53 11.33 9.84 -0.86
CA HIS A 53 10.13 9.38 -1.56
C HIS A 53 9.73 7.97 -1.13
N GLN A 54 9.71 7.74 0.19
CA GLN A 54 9.29 6.50 0.82
C GLN A 54 7.93 6.67 1.51
N LEU A 55 7.01 5.74 1.25
CA LEU A 55 5.67 5.71 1.83
C LEU A 55 5.51 4.42 2.63
N LEU A 56 5.11 4.54 3.90
CA LEU A 56 4.65 3.40 4.69
C LEU A 56 3.14 3.24 4.50
N VAL A 57 2.72 2.08 3.99
CA VAL A 57 1.30 1.75 3.81
C VAL A 57 0.92 0.68 4.83
N ALA A 58 -0.03 1.00 5.71
CA ALA A 58 -0.56 0.06 6.70
C ALA A 58 -2.04 -0.28 6.43
N GLY A 59 -2.43 -1.50 6.80
CA GLY A 59 -3.80 -1.98 6.60
C GLY A 59 -4.01 -3.38 7.15
N THR A 60 -5.17 -3.96 6.84
CA THR A 60 -5.46 -5.36 7.09
C THR A 60 -4.62 -6.27 6.19
N ARG A 61 -4.57 -7.56 6.54
CA ARG A 61 -3.87 -8.58 5.75
C ARG A 61 -4.36 -8.60 4.31
N GLU A 62 -5.67 -8.55 4.12
CA GLU A 62 -6.35 -8.65 2.84
C GLU A 62 -6.03 -7.45 1.96
N GLU A 63 -6.04 -6.24 2.53
CA GLU A 63 -5.71 -5.00 1.83
C GLU A 63 -4.25 -4.97 1.37
N ILE A 64 -3.29 -5.31 2.26
CA ILE A 64 -1.87 -5.32 1.91
C ILE A 64 -1.57 -6.44 0.89
N SER A 65 -2.21 -7.60 1.02
CA SER A 65 -2.08 -8.69 0.05
C SER A 65 -2.60 -8.30 -1.34
N ALA A 66 -3.74 -7.62 -1.39
CA ALA A 66 -4.32 -7.12 -2.64
C ALA A 66 -3.43 -6.04 -3.28
N LEU A 67 -2.92 -5.09 -2.48
CA LEU A 67 -1.99 -4.04 -2.90
C LEU A 67 -0.73 -4.63 -3.52
N VAL A 68 -0.04 -5.53 -2.82
CA VAL A 68 1.20 -6.16 -3.31
C VAL A 68 0.95 -6.94 -4.61
N ARG A 69 -0.15 -7.70 -4.70
CA ARG A 69 -0.53 -8.40 -5.94
C ARG A 69 -0.77 -7.44 -7.10
N SER A 70 -1.42 -6.30 -6.85
CA SER A 70 -1.67 -5.28 -7.86
C SER A 70 -0.36 -4.62 -8.33
N LEU A 71 0.56 -4.32 -7.41
CA LEU A 71 1.89 -3.76 -7.73
C LEU A 71 2.74 -4.73 -8.56
N LEU A 72 2.72 -6.02 -8.22
CA LEU A 72 3.42 -7.08 -8.96
C LEU A 72 2.78 -7.41 -10.32
N GLY A 73 1.69 -6.74 -10.71
CA GLY A 73 1.06 -6.90 -12.02
C GLY A 73 0.14 -8.12 -12.14
N ALA A 74 -0.22 -8.78 -11.04
CA ALA A 74 -1.16 -9.90 -11.05
C ALA A 74 -2.63 -9.47 -11.24
N GLN A 75 -2.92 -8.17 -11.16
CA GLN A 75 -4.22 -7.59 -11.47
C GLN A 75 -4.02 -6.36 -12.35
N GLY A 76 -4.63 -6.37 -13.56
CA GLY A 76 -4.61 -5.24 -14.48
C GLY A 76 -5.08 -3.96 -13.79
N GLY A 77 -4.29 -2.90 -13.91
CA GLY A 77 -4.54 -1.63 -13.23
C GLY A 77 -5.89 -1.03 -13.55
N ALA A 78 -6.55 -0.50 -12.52
CA ALA A 78 -7.78 0.25 -12.70
C ALA A 78 -7.51 1.53 -13.53
N PRO A 79 -8.43 1.94 -14.42
CA PRO A 79 -8.33 3.22 -15.10
C PRO A 79 -8.32 4.37 -14.09
N ALA A 80 -7.55 5.42 -14.39
CA ALA A 80 -7.40 6.60 -13.55
C ALA A 80 -8.75 7.19 -13.11
N PRO A 81 -8.88 7.71 -11.87
CA PRO A 81 -10.06 8.49 -11.51
C PRO A 81 -10.15 9.70 -12.45
N ALA A 82 -11.32 9.90 -13.07
CA ALA A 82 -11.58 11.05 -13.92
C ALA A 82 -11.49 12.32 -13.06
N ALA A 83 -10.61 13.24 -13.43
CA ALA A 83 -10.55 14.58 -12.84
C ALA A 83 -11.91 15.25 -13.07
N SER A 84 -12.58 15.63 -11.98
CA SER A 84 -13.82 16.42 -12.00
C SER A 84 -13.50 17.90 -12.17
#